data_AF-A0A7J7Q0W9-F1
#
_entry.id   AF-A0A7J7Q0W9-F1
#
_cell.length_a   1.000
_cell.length_b   1.000
_cell.length_c   1.000
_cell.angle_alpha   90.00
_cell.angle_beta   90.00
_cell.angle_gamma   90.00
#
_symmetry.space_group_name_H-M   'P 1'
#
loop_
_entity.id
_entity.type
_entity.pdbx_description
1 polymer ?
#
loop_
_entity_poly.entity_id
_entity_poly.type
_entity_poly.pdbx_seq_one_letter_code
_entity_poly.pdbx_strand_id
1 'polypeptide(L)' 'AVIGAGPAGLAVTQQLLKEGHSVVVFEAGPAVGGAWHFDSSTDSDPLALDSRRVRVHSSM' A
#
# COMPACT_ATOMS: atom_id res chain seq x y z
N ALA A 1 -8.06 -3.06 -12.92
CA ALA A 1 -7.76 -3.21 -11.48
C ALA A 1 -6.57 -2.33 -11.14
N VAL A 2 -6.49 -1.82 -9.90
CA VAL A 2 -5.39 -0.98 -9.40
C VAL A 2 -4.70 -1.72 -8.25
N ILE A 3 -3.37 -1.73 -8.23
CA ILE A 3 -2.56 -2.34 -7.17
C ILE A 3 -1.91 -1.21 -6.36
N GLY A 4 -2.15 -1.21 -5.06
CA GLY A 4 -1.80 -0.15 -4.12
C GLY A 4 -2.93 0.87 -3.97
N ALA A 5 -3.30 1.17 -2.73
CA ALA A 5 -4.26 2.19 -2.31
C ALA A 5 -3.56 3.36 -1.58
N GLY A 6 -2.32 3.66 -1.97
CA GLY A 6 -1.63 4.91 -1.63
C GLY A 6 -2.12 6.10 -2.46
N PRO A 7 -1.50 7.29 -2.31
CA PRO A 7 -1.95 8.51 -2.99
C PRO A 7 -2.07 8.37 -4.51
N ALA A 8 -1.10 7.71 -5.15
CA ALA A 8 -1.12 7.46 -6.59
C ALA A 8 -2.25 6.50 -7.00
N GLY A 9 -2.42 5.39 -6.27
CA GLY A 9 -3.47 4.41 -6.57
C GLY A 9 -4.89 4.98 -6.38
N LEU A 10 -5.08 5.80 -5.35
CA LEU A 10 -6.35 6.50 -5.11
C LEU A 10 -6.61 7.57 -6.18
N ALA A 11 -5.60 8.32 -6.61
CA ALA A 11 -5.74 9.28 -7.70
C ALA A 11 -6.16 8.62 -9.02
N VAL A 12 -5.50 7.51 -9.39
CA VAL A 12 -5.86 6.72 -10.58
C VAL A 12 -7.27 6.14 -10.45
N THR A 13 -7.60 5.57 -9.29
CA THR A 13 -8.94 5.02 -9.03
C THR A 13 -10.01 6.09 -9.19
N GLN A 14 -9.80 7.29 -8.63
CA GLN A 14 -10.74 8.40 -8.77
C GLN A 14 -10.96 8.76 -10.24
N GLN A 15 -9.89 8.83 -11.04
CA GLN A 15 -10.00 9.19 -12.44
C GLN A 15 -10.75 8.12 -13.25
N LEU A 16 -10.43 6.85 -13.02
CA LEU A 16 -11.11 5.75 -13.69
C LEU A 16 -12.61 5.69 -13.34
N LEU A 17 -12.97 5.95 -12.09
CA LEU A 17 -14.37 6.05 -11.68
C LEU A 17 -15.10 7.20 -12.37
N LYS A 18 -14.46 8.36 -12.52
CA LYS A 18 -15.02 9.52 -13.25
C LYS A 18 -15.27 9.22 -14.73
N GLU A 19 -14.45 8.36 -15.33
CA GLU A 19 -14.62 7.89 -16.71
C GLU A 19 -15.64 6.76 -16.86
N GLY A 20 -16.27 6.33 -15.75
CA GLY A 20 -17.33 5.31 -15.76
C GLY A 20 -16.83 3.87 -15.71
N HIS A 21 -15.54 3.65 -15.42
CA HIS A 21 -14.98 2.30 -15.32
C HIS A 21 -15.34 1.64 -14.00
N SER A 22 -15.57 0.32 -14.03
CA SER A 22 -15.63 -0.50 -12.81
C SER A 22 -14.20 -0.84 -12.38
N VAL A 23 -13.82 -0.44 -11.17
CA VAL A 23 -12.46 -0.59 -10.67
C VAL A 23 -12.44 -1.41 -9.39
N VAL A 24 -11.55 -2.40 -9.35
CA VAL A 24 -11.17 -3.13 -8.14
C VAL A 24 -9.78 -2.67 -7.74
N VAL A 25 -9.62 -2.28 -6.47
CA VAL A 25 -8.34 -1.87 -5.87
C VAL A 25 -7.86 -2.94 -4.90
N PHE A 26 -6.59 -3.31 -5.00
CA PHE A 26 -5.93 -4.23 -4.09
C PHE A 26 -4.90 -3.49 -3.25
N GLU A 27 -4.93 -3.63 -1.93
CA GLU A 27 -3.97 -3.05 -1.00
C GLU A 27 -3.35 -4.18 -0.17
N ALA A 28 -2.05 -4.08 0.09
CA ALA A 28 -1.33 -5.07 0.88
C ALA A 28 -1.52 -4.85 2.40
N GLY A 29 -1.67 -3.59 2.80
CA GLY A 29 -1.91 -3.19 4.18
C GLY A 29 -3.36 -3.37 4.64
N PRO A 30 -3.62 -3.22 5.95
CA PRO A 30 -4.96 -3.31 6.52
C PRO A 30 -5.83 -2.09 6.23
N ALA A 31 -5.24 -1.01 5.72
CA ALA A 31 -5.89 0.27 5.46
C ALA A 31 -5.33 0.94 4.21
N VAL A 32 -6.14 1.81 3.60
CA VAL A 32 -5.72 2.68 2.50
C VAL A 32 -4.84 3.83 3.00
N GLY A 33 -4.19 4.54 2.08
CA GLY A 33 -3.34 5.69 2.37
C GLY A 33 -1.85 5.44 2.09
N GLY A 34 -1.44 4.17 1.97
CA GLY A 34 -0.04 3.81 1.72
C GLY A 34 0.88 4.46 2.76
N ALA A 35 1.88 5.21 2.32
CA ALA A 35 2.83 5.89 3.20
C ALA A 35 2.22 6.95 4.15
N TRP A 36 0.97 7.39 3.94
CA TRP A 36 0.29 8.30 4.86
C TRP A 36 -0.35 7.59 6.05
N HIS A 37 -0.57 6.28 5.96
CA HIS A 37 -1.05 5.49 7.06
C HIS A 37 0.12 5.22 8.02
N PHE A 38 0.19 5.97 9.12
CA PHE A 38 1.22 5.78 10.12
C PHE A 38 1.05 4.46 10.87
N ASP A 39 2.13 3.70 10.96
CA ASP A 39 2.25 2.49 11.76
C ASP A 39 3.56 2.60 12.56
N SER A 40 3.50 2.31 13.87
CA SER A 40 4.67 2.40 14.75
C SER A 40 5.60 1.19 14.66
N SER A 41 5.22 0.15 13.92
CA SER A 41 6.05 -1.03 13.71
C SER A 41 7.30 -0.69 12.89
N THR A 42 8.39 -1.37 13.20
CA THR A 42 9.68 -1.21 12.53
C THR A 42 10.21 -2.56 12.05
N ASP A 43 10.92 -2.58 10.93
CA ASP A 43 11.55 -3.80 10.45
C ASP A 43 12.67 -4.21 11.41
N SER A 44 12.57 -5.41 11.96
CA SER A 44 13.56 -5.97 12.90
C SER A 44 14.80 -6.48 12.19
N ASP A 45 14.74 -6.70 10.87
CA ASP A 45 15.86 -7.17 10.05
C ASP A 45 15.94 -6.36 8.74
N PRO A 46 16.57 -5.17 8.76
CA PRO A 46 16.62 -4.28 7.60
C PRO A 46 17.41 -4.84 6.41
N LEU A 47 18.24 -5.87 6.62
CA LEU A 47 19.02 -6.51 5.57
C LEU A 47 18.32 -7.73 4.96
N ALA A 48 17.13 -8.08 5.46
CA ALA A 48 16.33 -9.20 4.96
C ALA A 48 17.07 -10.54 4.93
N LEU A 49 17.95 -10.78 5.92
CA LEU A 49 18.73 -12.01 6.05
C LEU A 49 17.86 -13.18 6.54
N ASP A 50 16.86 -12.90 7.39
CA ASP A 50 15.93 -13.90 7.89
C ASP A 50 14.70 -14.01 6.98
N SER A 51 14.59 -15.17 6.34
CA SER A 51 13.42 -15.57 5.55
C SER A 51 12.09 -15.64 6.33
N ARG A 52 12.13 -15.69 7.66
CA ARG A 52 10.94 -15.77 8.54
C ARG A 52 10.49 -14.42 9.08
N ARG A 53 11.16 -13.33 8.69
CA ARG A 53 10.89 -12.00 9.24
C ARG A 53 9.46 -11.54 8.97
N VAL A 54 8.88 -10.84 9.94
CA VAL A 54 7.62 -10.10 9.74
C VAL A 54 7.93 -8.90 8.86
N ARG A 55 7.33 -8.87 7.67
CA ARG A 55 7.55 -7.78 6.71
C ARG A 55 6.77 -6.54 7.14
N VAL A 56 7.49 -5.52 7.60
CA VAL A 56 6.93 -4.20 7.88
C VAL A 56 7.15 -3.31 6.65
N HIS A 57 6.10 -2.60 6.21
CA HIS A 57 6.24 -1.53 5.23
C HIS A 57 6.50 -0.22 5.96
N SER A 58 7.77 0.12 6.14
CA SER A 58 8.17 1.45 6.63
C SER A 58 8.30 2.43 5.46
N SER A 59 7.96 3.69 5.70
CA SER A 59 8.41 4.78 4.82
C SER A 59 9.94 4.84 4.81
N MET A 60 10.54 4.92 3.62
CA MET A 60 11.97 5.20 3.44
C MET A 60 12.29 6.66 3.75
#